data_AF-A0AAV5TB60-F1
#
_entry.id   AF-A0AAV5TB60-F1
#
_cell.length_a   1.000
_cell.length_b   1.000
_cell.length_c   1.000
_cell.angle_alpha   90.00
_cell.angle_beta   90.00
_cell.angle_gamma   90.00
#
_symmetry.space_group_name_H-M   'P 1'
#
loop_
_entity.id
_entity.type
_entity.pdbx_description
1 polymer ?
#
loop_
_entity_poly.entity_id
_entity_poly.type
_entity_poly.pdbx_seq_one_letter_code
_entity_poly.pdbx_strand_id
1 'polypeptide(L)'
;MARITLLVALCLLGVASASFSLKPRHLLPKSLQVKPDYPGTCSANEQSKTKSCLDSYFATYGFDTSKGLPEFVDYMEKTGSVVKQYGVMGYDVYCDFERTLEACLGGLMTSPCMNPDGFVKMYGIDIVVAIDYATTYPVEAYTCQNIDLSKKYFSCMGDISKDNFQVRIMNKL
;
A
#
# COMPACT_ATOMS: atom_id res chain seq x y z
N MET A 1 -24.55 -44.88 -4.85
CA MET A 1 -25.03 -43.51 -4.57
C MET A 1 -24.94 -43.30 -3.06
N ALA A 2 -24.21 -42.36 -2.46
CA ALA A 2 -23.17 -41.43 -2.84
C ALA A 2 -22.27 -41.28 -1.59
N ARG A 3 -20.95 -41.34 -1.77
CA ARG A 3 -19.96 -41.11 -0.70
C ARG A 3 -19.83 -39.60 -0.50
N ILE A 4 -20.21 -39.10 0.68
CA ILE A 4 -19.92 -37.73 1.09
C ILE A 4 -18.64 -37.80 1.92
N THR A 5 -17.52 -37.55 1.26
CA THR A 5 -16.20 -37.46 1.89
C THR A 5 -16.07 -36.07 2.50
N LEU A 6 -16.03 -36.02 3.84
CA LEU A 6 -15.59 -34.86 4.61
C LEU A 6 -14.17 -34.48 4.17
N LEU A 7 -14.00 -33.29 3.59
CA LEU A 7 -12.70 -32.63 3.40
C LEU A 7 -12.68 -31.38 4.27
N VAL A 8 -12.51 -31.60 5.58
CA VAL A 8 -12.12 -30.58 6.55
C VAL A 8 -10.78 -31.02 7.11
N ALA A 9 -9.68 -30.62 6.47
CA ALA A 9 -8.33 -30.57 7.05
C ALA A 9 -7.32 -30.29 5.94
N LEU A 10 -6.96 -29.02 5.70
CA LEU A 10 -5.75 -28.65 4.97
C LEU A 10 -5.34 -27.19 5.26
N CYS A 11 -5.18 -26.85 6.54
CA CYS A 11 -4.38 -25.69 6.96
C CYS A 11 -3.27 -26.07 7.97
N LEU A 12 -3.01 -27.36 8.18
CA LEU A 12 -2.00 -27.83 9.11
C LEU A 12 -1.26 -29.01 8.48
N LEU A 13 -0.15 -28.72 7.80
CA LEU A 13 1.04 -29.56 7.62
C LEU A 13 1.89 -28.97 6.49
N GLY A 14 2.75 -28.03 6.88
CA GLY A 14 3.72 -27.40 6.00
C GLY A 14 4.94 -26.89 6.76
N VAL A 15 5.31 -27.56 7.85
CA VAL A 15 6.61 -27.36 8.50
C VAL A 15 7.53 -28.48 8.02
N ALA A 16 7.90 -28.41 6.73
CA ALA A 16 9.03 -29.17 6.22
C ALA A 16 10.23 -28.21 6.20
N SER A 17 11.22 -28.57 6.99
CA SER A 17 12.49 -27.89 7.23
C SER A 17 13.25 -27.67 5.94
N ALA A 18 12.95 -26.58 5.23
CA ALA A 18 13.87 -26.04 4.25
C ALA A 18 14.83 -25.13 5.01
N SER A 19 16.06 -25.61 5.22
CA SER A 19 17.20 -24.75 5.50
C SER A 19 17.39 -23.83 4.30
N PHE A 20 16.59 -22.77 4.21
CA PHE A 20 16.80 -21.69 3.27
C PHE A 20 18.09 -21.01 3.70
N SER A 21 19.17 -21.39 3.05
CA SER A 21 20.32 -20.52 2.86
C SER A 21 19.77 -19.27 2.18
N LEU A 22 19.43 -18.26 3.00
CA LEU A 22 19.06 -16.92 2.58
C LEU A 22 20.27 -16.36 1.84
N LYS A 23 20.33 -16.62 0.53
CA LYS A 23 21.24 -15.93 -0.37
C LYS A 23 20.85 -14.45 -0.26
N PRO A 24 21.72 -13.55 0.23
CA PRO A 24 21.38 -12.15 0.32
C PRO A 24 21.48 -11.58 -1.10
N ARG A 25 20.38 -11.67 -1.85
CA ARG A 25 20.21 -11.00 -3.13
C ARG A 25 18.80 -10.49 -3.21
N HIS A 26 18.57 -9.33 -2.60
CA HIS A 26 18.32 -8.10 -3.32
C HIS A 26 18.89 -7.00 -2.43
N LEU A 27 19.82 -6.21 -2.96
CA LEU A 27 20.29 -5.00 -2.28
C LEU A 27 19.04 -4.14 -2.11
N LEU A 28 18.57 -4.06 -0.87
CA LEU A 28 17.55 -3.13 -0.42
C LEU A 28 17.86 -1.75 -1.02
N PRO A 29 16.94 -1.12 -1.77
CA PRO A 29 17.12 0.28 -2.10
C PRO A 29 17.27 1.04 -0.77
N LYS A 30 18.32 1.86 -0.69
CA LYS A 30 18.73 2.59 0.53
C LYS A 30 17.60 3.41 1.16
N SER A 31 16.57 3.72 0.36
CA SER A 31 15.40 4.51 0.71
C SER A 31 14.51 3.93 1.82
N LEU A 32 14.61 2.62 2.13
CA LEU A 32 13.59 1.91 2.94
C LEU A 32 14.13 1.14 4.15
N GLN A 33 15.43 1.20 4.43
CA GLN A 33 16.04 0.50 5.57
C GLN A 33 16.12 1.32 6.86
N VAL A 34 15.76 2.60 6.80
CA VAL A 34 15.93 3.54 7.91
C VAL A 34 14.55 4.12 8.17
N LYS A 35 14.15 4.23 9.45
CA LYS A 35 13.13 5.21 9.87
C LYS A 35 13.38 6.46 9.03
N PRO A 36 12.43 6.98 8.25
CA PRO A 36 12.76 8.07 7.33
C PRO A 36 13.37 9.22 8.12
N ASP A 37 14.69 9.33 8.04
CA ASP A 37 15.39 10.51 8.45
C ASP A 37 15.22 11.40 7.23
N TYR A 38 14.43 12.45 7.39
CA TYR A 38 14.14 13.42 6.36
C TYR A 38 15.03 14.65 6.62
N PRO A 39 16.35 14.58 6.41
CA PRO A 39 17.21 15.73 6.65
C PRO A 39 16.85 16.85 5.67
N GLY A 40 16.80 18.08 6.17
CA GLY A 40 16.57 19.27 5.36
C GLY A 40 15.11 19.74 5.33
N THR A 41 14.79 20.53 4.30
CA THR A 41 13.47 21.14 4.13
C THR A 41 12.92 20.82 2.75
N CYS A 42 11.60 20.65 2.64
CA CYS A 42 10.93 20.53 1.35
C CYS A 42 10.78 21.93 0.74
N SER A 43 11.64 22.30 -0.20
CA SER A 43 11.60 23.63 -0.85
C SER A 43 10.33 23.81 -1.69
N ALA A 44 9.96 25.05 -2.03
CA ALA A 44 8.74 25.32 -2.82
C ALA A 44 8.74 24.60 -4.19
N ASN A 45 9.91 24.47 -4.83
CA ASN A 45 10.05 23.75 -6.09
C ASN A 45 9.85 22.24 -5.92
N GLU A 46 10.42 21.67 -4.85
CA GLU A 46 10.23 20.24 -4.52
C GLU A 46 8.79 19.95 -4.10
N GLN A 47 8.13 20.84 -3.37
CA GLN A 47 6.69 20.77 -3.09
C GLN A 47 5.88 20.73 -4.38
N SER A 48 6.14 21.66 -5.31
CA SER A 48 5.41 21.72 -6.58
C SER A 48 5.61 20.45 -7.41
N LYS A 49 6.85 19.95 -7.52
CA LYS A 49 7.13 18.71 -8.24
C LYS A 49 6.51 17.48 -7.56
N THR A 50 6.67 17.36 -6.24
CA THR A 50 6.11 16.25 -5.45
C THR A 50 4.59 16.23 -5.58
N LYS A 51 3.94 17.38 -5.39
CA LYS A 51 2.50 17.54 -5.54
C LYS A 51 2.04 17.16 -6.95
N SER A 52 2.74 17.58 -8.00
CA SER A 52 2.38 17.20 -9.38
C SER A 52 2.45 15.70 -9.63
N CYS A 53 3.44 15.00 -9.06
CA CYS A 53 3.55 13.54 -9.15
C CYS A 53 2.42 12.85 -8.39
N LEU A 54 2.15 13.30 -7.16
CA LEU A 54 1.06 12.79 -6.32
C LEU A 54 -0.30 13.04 -6.96
N ASP A 55 -0.58 14.24 -7.47
CA ASP A 55 -1.83 14.58 -8.16
C ASP A 55 -2.05 13.66 -9.37
N SER A 56 -1.00 13.38 -10.14
CA SER A 56 -1.06 12.44 -11.27
C SER A 56 -1.34 11.02 -10.82
N TYR A 57 -0.76 10.60 -9.70
CA TYR A 57 -1.00 9.29 -9.08
C TYR A 57 -2.44 9.18 -8.55
N PHE A 58 -2.97 10.20 -7.87
CA PHE A 58 -4.38 10.21 -7.44
C PHE A 58 -5.34 10.16 -8.64
N ALA A 59 -4.99 10.82 -9.74
CA ALA A 59 -5.77 10.78 -10.97
C ALA A 59 -5.83 9.37 -11.61
N THR A 60 -4.85 8.49 -11.41
CA THR A 60 -4.94 7.10 -11.91
C THR A 60 -6.06 6.31 -11.21
N TYR A 61 -6.42 6.71 -10.00
CA TYR A 61 -7.56 6.17 -9.25
C TYR A 61 -8.86 6.95 -9.49
N GLY A 62 -8.82 8.00 -10.31
CA GLY A 62 -9.98 8.83 -10.64
C GLY A 62 -10.29 9.94 -9.65
N PHE A 63 -9.34 10.32 -8.78
CA PHE A 63 -9.49 11.46 -7.88
C PHE A 63 -9.07 12.77 -8.57
N ASP A 64 -9.85 13.82 -8.35
CA ASP A 64 -9.50 15.20 -8.70
C ASP A 64 -9.01 15.93 -7.46
N THR A 65 -7.69 16.19 -7.40
CA THR A 65 -7.07 16.85 -6.25
C THR A 65 -7.00 18.37 -6.35
N SER A 66 -7.62 18.97 -7.37
CA SER A 66 -7.66 20.43 -7.55
C SER A 66 -8.40 21.15 -6.42
N LYS A 67 -9.26 20.43 -5.68
CA LYS A 67 -10.06 20.95 -4.56
C LYS A 67 -9.59 20.46 -3.19
N GLY A 68 -8.53 19.66 -3.13
CA GLY A 68 -8.06 18.99 -1.92
C GLY A 68 -7.83 17.50 -2.14
N LEU A 69 -7.18 16.85 -1.19
CA LEU A 69 -7.04 15.39 -1.22
C LEU A 69 -8.39 14.71 -0.96
N PRO A 70 -8.61 13.49 -1.48
CA PRO A 70 -9.77 12.70 -1.09
C PRO A 70 -9.74 12.41 0.42
N GLU A 71 -10.89 12.00 0.97
CA GLU A 71 -10.90 11.41 2.30
C GLU A 71 -10.00 10.16 2.29
N PHE A 72 -9.18 10.00 3.33
CA PHE A 72 -8.16 8.94 3.34
C PHE A 72 -8.79 7.53 3.24
N VAL A 73 -9.96 7.34 3.85
CA VAL A 73 -10.71 6.09 3.75
C VAL A 73 -11.14 5.80 2.32
N ASP A 74 -11.64 6.80 1.59
CA ASP A 74 -12.05 6.66 0.19
C ASP A 74 -10.85 6.33 -0.70
N TYR A 75 -9.70 6.97 -0.44
CA TYR A 75 -8.43 6.63 -1.09
C TYR A 75 -8.08 5.15 -0.88
N MET A 76 -8.06 4.67 0.37
CA MET A 76 -7.74 3.28 0.68
C MET A 76 -8.75 2.27 0.11
N GLU A 77 -10.04 2.61 0.07
CA GLU A 77 -11.04 1.78 -0.58
C GLU A 77 -10.81 1.69 -2.08
N LYS A 78 -10.43 2.80 -2.72
CA LYS A 78 -10.19 2.86 -4.16
C LYS A 78 -8.92 2.12 -4.56
N THR A 79 -7.82 2.27 -3.82
CA THR A 79 -6.60 1.48 -4.06
C THR A 79 -6.85 -0.01 -3.84
N GLY A 80 -7.54 -0.37 -2.75
CA GLY A 80 -7.97 -1.75 -2.49
C GLY A 80 -8.93 -2.32 -3.54
N SER A 81 -9.72 -1.47 -4.21
CA SER A 81 -10.64 -1.91 -5.26
C SER A 81 -9.92 -2.50 -6.48
N VAL A 82 -8.68 -2.09 -6.76
CA VAL A 82 -7.86 -2.66 -7.85
C VAL A 82 -7.61 -4.14 -7.59
N VAL A 83 -7.20 -4.48 -6.36
CA VAL A 83 -6.98 -5.87 -5.95
C VAL A 83 -8.30 -6.65 -5.89
N LYS A 84 -9.39 -6.05 -5.41
CA LYS A 84 -10.72 -6.70 -5.42
C LYS A 84 -11.22 -7.01 -6.83
N GLN A 85 -11.01 -6.11 -7.79
CA GLN A 85 -11.50 -6.24 -9.16
C GLN A 85 -10.74 -7.31 -9.94
N TYR A 86 -9.42 -7.37 -9.81
CA TYR A 86 -8.57 -8.26 -10.60
C TYR A 86 -8.05 -9.48 -9.82
N GLY A 87 -8.49 -9.65 -8.57
CA GLY A 87 -8.00 -10.70 -7.68
C GLY A 87 -6.49 -10.58 -7.45
N VAL A 88 -5.79 -11.72 -7.40
CA VAL A 88 -4.33 -11.77 -7.17
C VAL A 88 -3.52 -10.98 -8.21
N MET A 89 -4.03 -10.87 -9.45
CA MET A 89 -3.40 -10.09 -10.52
C MET A 89 -3.54 -8.57 -10.31
N GLY A 90 -4.45 -8.14 -9.43
CA GLY A 90 -4.59 -6.73 -9.09
C GLY A 90 -3.37 -6.16 -8.36
N TYR A 91 -2.54 -7.00 -7.72
CA TYR A 91 -1.25 -6.56 -7.19
C TYR A 91 -0.29 -6.12 -8.29
N ASP A 92 -0.33 -6.70 -9.49
CA ASP A 92 0.52 -6.25 -10.60
C ASP A 92 0.11 -4.85 -11.07
N VAL A 93 -1.19 -4.63 -11.24
CA VAL A 93 -1.75 -3.32 -11.65
C VAL A 93 -1.47 -2.25 -10.59
N TYR A 94 -1.74 -2.59 -9.33
CA TYR A 94 -1.47 -1.70 -8.20
C TYR A 94 0.02 -1.33 -8.13
N CYS A 95 0.93 -2.30 -8.27
CA CYS A 95 2.36 -2.04 -8.22
C CYS A 95 2.91 -1.35 -9.47
N ASP A 96 2.22 -1.42 -10.62
CA ASP A 96 2.52 -0.58 -11.78
C ASP A 96 2.28 0.90 -11.47
N PHE A 97 1.20 1.22 -10.73
CA PHE A 97 0.92 2.59 -10.31
C PHE A 97 1.98 3.10 -9.31
N GLU A 98 2.36 2.27 -8.32
CA GLU A 98 3.44 2.60 -7.38
C GLU A 98 4.77 2.88 -8.09
N ARG A 99 5.16 2.03 -9.04
CA ARG A 99 6.40 2.25 -9.82
C ARG A 99 6.36 3.53 -10.63
N THR A 100 5.18 3.89 -11.15
CA THR A 100 4.99 5.14 -11.89
C THR A 100 5.18 6.36 -10.99
N LEU A 101 4.64 6.31 -9.76
CA LEU A 101 4.85 7.35 -8.76
C LEU A 101 6.33 7.45 -8.34
N GLU A 102 6.97 6.33 -8.04
CA GLU A 102 8.38 6.27 -7.66
C GLU A 102 9.28 6.85 -8.77
N ALA A 103 9.01 6.51 -10.04
CA ALA A 103 9.74 7.05 -11.17
C ALA A 103 9.55 8.58 -11.33
N CYS A 104 8.35 9.10 -11.06
CA CYS A 104 8.06 10.52 -11.12
C CYS A 104 8.80 11.30 -10.02
N LEU A 105 8.72 10.80 -8.79
CA LEU A 105 9.34 11.42 -7.62
C LEU A 105 10.87 11.30 -7.65
N GLY A 106 11.39 10.16 -8.08
CA GLY A 106 12.82 9.85 -8.02
C GLY A 106 13.36 10.04 -6.60
N GLY A 107 14.40 10.85 -6.45
CA GLY A 107 14.99 11.16 -5.14
C GLY A 107 14.05 11.86 -4.14
N LEU A 108 12.90 12.39 -4.60
CA LEU A 108 11.92 13.02 -3.72
C LEU A 108 11.13 12.01 -2.89
N MET A 109 11.09 10.74 -3.28
CA MET A 109 10.35 9.68 -2.56
C MET A 109 10.78 9.55 -1.09
N THR A 110 12.04 9.88 -0.78
CA THR A 110 12.59 9.86 0.59
C THR A 110 12.92 11.24 1.13
N SER A 111 12.41 12.29 0.47
CA SER A 111 12.65 13.66 0.89
C SER A 111 11.66 14.08 1.99
N PRO A 112 11.91 15.20 2.68
CA PRO A 112 10.94 15.79 3.59
C PRO A 112 9.58 16.14 2.95
N CYS A 113 9.46 16.11 1.62
CA CYS A 113 8.17 16.34 0.94
C CYS A 113 7.18 15.17 1.10
N MET A 114 7.67 13.96 1.39
CA MET A 114 6.86 12.76 1.57
C MET A 114 6.53 12.46 3.04
N ASN A 115 6.75 13.43 3.93
CA ASN A 115 6.43 13.34 5.35
C ASN A 115 5.14 14.14 5.69
N PRO A 116 4.57 13.98 6.90
CA PRO A 116 3.33 14.67 7.27
C PRO A 116 3.38 16.19 7.06
N ASP A 117 4.46 16.86 7.46
CA ASP A 117 4.61 18.31 7.26
C ASP A 117 4.64 18.71 5.79
N GLY A 118 5.25 17.88 4.94
CA GLY A 118 5.23 18.03 3.48
C GLY A 118 3.81 17.99 2.93
N PHE A 119 3.01 17.01 3.35
CA PHE A 119 1.60 16.90 2.96
C PHE A 119 0.76 18.10 3.43
N VAL A 120 0.94 18.55 4.68
CA VAL A 120 0.28 19.77 5.18
C VAL A 120 0.64 20.97 4.30
N LYS A 121 1.90 21.15 3.92
CA LYS A 121 2.34 22.27 3.08
C LYS A 121 1.83 22.19 1.64
N MET A 122 1.81 21.00 1.05
CA MET A 122 1.39 20.80 -0.34
C MET A 122 -0.12 20.86 -0.53
N TYR A 123 -0.89 20.39 0.45
CA TYR A 123 -2.33 20.18 0.32
C TYR A 123 -3.19 20.97 1.32
N GLY A 124 -2.58 21.64 2.31
CA GLY A 124 -3.32 22.43 3.30
C GLY A 124 -4.22 21.59 4.20
N ILE A 125 -3.90 20.31 4.39
CA ILE A 125 -4.68 19.37 5.20
C ILE A 125 -4.25 19.38 6.67
N ASP A 126 -5.09 18.80 7.53
CA ASP A 126 -4.76 18.60 8.95
C ASP A 126 -3.61 17.59 9.14
N ILE A 127 -2.83 17.76 10.21
CA ILE A 127 -1.66 16.92 10.49
C ILE A 127 -2.03 15.45 10.72
N VAL A 128 -3.19 15.15 11.29
CA VAL A 128 -3.64 13.77 11.50
C VAL A 128 -3.89 13.08 10.17
N VAL A 129 -4.60 13.76 9.26
CA VAL A 129 -4.84 13.26 7.89
C VAL A 129 -3.53 13.14 7.11
N ALA A 130 -2.60 14.09 7.32
CA ALA A 130 -1.30 14.07 6.68
C ALA A 130 -0.42 12.87 7.13
N ILE A 131 -0.56 12.43 8.38
CA ILE A 131 0.11 11.22 8.89
C ILE A 131 -0.40 9.98 8.14
N ASP A 132 -1.70 9.86 7.94
CA ASP A 132 -2.29 8.72 7.23
C ASP A 132 -1.74 8.63 5.79
N TYR A 133 -1.74 9.74 5.07
CA TYR A 133 -1.14 9.81 3.73
C TYR A 133 0.37 9.55 3.74
N ALA A 134 1.14 10.15 4.65
CA ALA A 134 2.59 9.95 4.67
C ALA A 134 3.00 8.51 5.03
N THR A 135 2.17 7.80 5.80
CA THR A 135 2.48 6.44 6.27
C THR A 135 2.02 5.33 5.32
N THR A 136 1.08 5.60 4.41
CA THR A 136 0.66 4.60 3.42
C THR A 136 1.79 4.28 2.44
N TYR A 137 2.46 5.27 1.85
CA TYR A 137 3.45 5.03 0.79
C TYR A 137 4.59 4.06 1.17
N PRO A 138 5.17 4.09 2.39
CA PRO A 138 6.11 3.06 2.83
C PRO A 138 5.50 1.63 2.86
N VAL A 139 4.24 1.49 3.28
CA VAL A 139 3.53 0.20 3.32
C VAL A 139 3.24 -0.30 1.90
N GLU A 140 2.83 0.60 1.01
CA GLU A 140 2.56 0.35 -0.41
C GLU A 140 3.85 -0.11 -1.12
N ALA A 141 4.94 0.62 -0.92
CA ALA A 141 6.27 0.26 -1.43
C ALA A 141 6.73 -1.11 -0.92
N TYR A 142 6.57 -1.39 0.38
CA TYR A 142 6.91 -2.70 0.95
C TYR A 142 6.09 -3.82 0.32
N THR A 143 4.79 -3.58 0.09
CA THR A 143 3.87 -4.54 -0.55
C THR A 143 4.35 -4.89 -1.96
N CYS A 144 4.80 -3.89 -2.73
CA CYS A 144 5.26 -4.08 -4.10
C CYS A 144 6.66 -4.69 -4.22
N GLN A 145 7.54 -4.43 -3.26
CA GLN A 145 8.82 -5.12 -3.17
C GLN A 145 8.68 -6.60 -2.86
N ASN A 146 7.63 -6.94 -2.11
CA ASN A 146 7.32 -8.29 -1.69
C ASN A 146 6.12 -8.85 -2.45
N ILE A 147 5.92 -8.44 -3.70
CA ILE A 147 4.71 -8.77 -4.48
C ILE A 147 4.40 -10.28 -4.50
N ASP A 148 5.41 -11.14 -4.58
CA ASP A 148 5.22 -12.59 -4.56
C ASP A 148 4.66 -13.08 -3.22
N LEU A 149 5.09 -12.50 -2.10
CA LEU A 149 4.53 -12.78 -0.78
C LEU A 149 3.09 -12.24 -0.68
N SER A 150 2.86 -11.00 -1.12
CA SER A 150 1.53 -10.38 -1.15
C SER A 150 0.53 -11.22 -1.94
N LYS A 151 0.94 -11.72 -3.12
CA LYS A 151 0.14 -12.62 -3.95
C LYS A 151 -0.07 -13.99 -3.29
N LYS A 152 0.98 -14.57 -2.69
CA LYS A 152 0.91 -15.86 -1.99
C LYS A 152 -0.08 -15.84 -0.83
N TYR A 153 -0.16 -14.74 -0.09
CA TYR A 153 -1.03 -14.58 1.09
C TYR A 153 -2.37 -13.89 0.78
N PHE A 154 -2.67 -13.60 -0.49
CA PHE A 154 -3.90 -12.92 -0.90
C PHE A 154 -5.17 -13.57 -0.35
N SER A 155 -5.29 -14.90 -0.43
CA SER A 155 -6.45 -15.63 0.09
C SER A 155 -6.59 -15.49 1.61
N CYS A 156 -5.49 -15.56 2.34
CA CYS A 156 -5.47 -15.38 3.80
C CYS A 156 -5.90 -13.96 4.20
N MET A 157 -5.50 -12.93 3.44
CA MET A 157 -5.91 -11.55 3.70
C MET A 157 -7.39 -11.30 3.35
N GLY A 158 -7.89 -11.97 2.31
CA GLY A 158 -9.29 -11.90 1.90
C GLY A 158 -10.27 -12.47 2.94
N ASP A 159 -9.90 -13.58 3.59
CA ASP A 159 -10.77 -14.24 4.58
C ASP A 159 -10.89 -13.45 5.90
N ILE A 160 -9.82 -12.76 6.34
CA ILE A 160 -9.86 -11.85 7.50
C ILE A 160 -10.83 -10.66 7.27
N SER A 161 -10.95 -10.19 6.03
CA SER A 161 -11.88 -9.10 5.69
C SER A 161 -13.35 -9.53 5.72
N LYS A 162 -13.62 -10.82 5.51
CA LYS A 162 -14.97 -11.40 5.59
C LYS A 162 -15.36 -11.71 7.04
N ASP A 163 -14.42 -12.18 7.85
CA ASP A 163 -14.68 -12.48 9.27
C ASP A 163 -14.93 -11.21 10.10
N ASN A 164 -14.27 -10.09 9.79
CA ASN A 164 -14.55 -8.81 10.44
C ASN A 164 -15.86 -8.11 9.97
N PHE A 165 -16.45 -8.56 8.86
CA PHE A 165 -17.77 -8.07 8.43
C PHE A 165 -18.92 -8.80 9.14
N GLN A 166 -18.71 -10.07 9.52
CA GLN A 166 -19.69 -10.85 10.30
C GLN A 166 -19.85 -10.32 11.75
N VAL A 167 -18.79 -9.78 12.36
CA VAL A 167 -18.87 -9.22 13.73
C VAL A 167 -19.69 -7.91 13.77
N ARG A 168 -19.77 -7.13 12.69
CA ARG A 168 -20.58 -5.90 12.66
C ARG A 168 -22.06 -6.13 12.37
N ILE A 169 -22.43 -7.25 11.74
CA ILE A 169 -23.84 -7.59 11.49
C ILE A 169 -24.48 -8.21 12.75
N MET A 170 -23.70 -8.90 13.59
CA MET A 170 -24.23 -9.49 14.83
C MET A 170 -24.42 -8.51 16.01
N ASN A 171 -23.90 -7.28 15.93
CA ASN A 171 -24.11 -6.25 16.95
C ASN A 171 -25.20 -5.22 16.58
N LYS A 172 -26.04 -5.53 15.58
CA LYS A 172 -27.20 -4.71 15.18
C LYS A 172 -28.51 -5.52 15.01
N LEU A 173 -28.61 -6.69 15.64
CA LEU A 173 -29.88 -7.41 15.81
C LEU A 173 -30.18 -7.60 17.30
#